data_AF-A0A9P9Z364-F1
#
_entry.id   AF-A0A9P9Z364-F1
#
_cell.length_a   1.000
_cell.length_b   1.000
_cell.length_c   1.000
_cell.angle_alpha   90.00
_cell.angle_beta   90.00
_cell.angle_gamma   90.00
#
_symmetry.space_group_name_H-M   'P 1'
#
loop_
_entity.id
_entity.type
_entity.pdbx_description
1 polymer ?
#
loop_
_entity_poly.entity_id
_entity_poly.type
_entity_poly.pdbx_seq_one_letter_code
_entity_poly.pdbx_strand_id
1 'polypeptide(L)'
;MWGTFWVWDARLTSVLILFFIYLGALCFQKLSVELASILICVGLIDIPIIKFSVNWWNTLHQPGSISRSGTSIHVSMLIPILSNFANFLLFTCIFFVLETRLLILSFLESSLTEEIEAREVNKD
;
A
#
# COMPACT_ATOMS: atom_id res chain seq x y z
N MET A 1 -26.84 -6.64 0.82
CA MET A 1 -26.01 -5.63 1.51
C MET A 1 -26.82 -4.42 1.95
N TRP A 2 -27.72 -3.90 1.13
CA TRP A 2 -28.67 -2.86 1.57
C TRP A 2 -29.76 -3.55 2.40
N GLY A 3 -29.71 -3.42 3.73
CA GLY A 3 -30.64 -4.05 4.67
C GLY A 3 -30.03 -4.78 5.87
N THR A 4 -28.70 -5.01 5.89
CA THR A 4 -27.99 -5.62 7.04
C THR A 4 -26.72 -4.83 7.33
N PHE A 5 -26.60 -4.27 8.54
CA PHE A 5 -25.50 -3.36 8.91
C PHE A 5 -24.12 -4.04 8.97
N TRP A 6 -24.09 -5.34 9.22
CA TRP A 6 -22.87 -6.15 9.26
C TRP A 6 -23.18 -7.60 8.93
N VAL A 7 -22.24 -8.25 8.25
CA VAL A 7 -22.26 -9.70 8.00
C VAL A 7 -20.86 -10.22 8.27
N TRP A 8 -20.77 -11.34 8.97
CA TRP A 8 -19.50 -12.01 9.27
C TRP A 8 -19.01 -12.86 8.10
N ASP A 9 -19.00 -12.30 6.89
CA ASP A 9 -18.44 -12.98 5.72
C ASP A 9 -16.92 -12.82 5.64
N ALA A 10 -16.25 -13.80 5.05
CA ALA A 10 -14.79 -13.88 5.03
C ALA A 10 -14.10 -12.63 4.44
N ARG A 11 -14.74 -11.93 3.49
CA ARG A 11 -14.17 -10.73 2.87
C ARG A 11 -14.32 -9.53 3.81
N LEU A 12 -15.51 -9.30 4.34
CA LEU A 12 -15.75 -8.14 5.19
C LEU A 12 -14.97 -8.25 6.51
N THR A 13 -14.86 -9.46 7.07
CA THR A 13 -14.06 -9.70 8.28
C THR A 13 -12.56 -9.53 8.06
N SER A 14 -12.02 -10.02 6.94
CA SER A 14 -10.59 -9.84 6.63
C SER A 14 -10.26 -8.38 6.34
N VAL A 15 -11.13 -7.63 5.64
CA VAL A 15 -10.95 -6.18 5.47
C VAL A 15 -11.04 -5.40 6.81
N LEU A 16 -11.83 -5.87 7.77
CA LEU A 16 -11.83 -5.30 9.13
C LEU A 16 -10.53 -5.60 9.88
N ILE A 17 -9.97 -6.81 9.72
CA ILE A 17 -8.63 -7.14 10.24
C ILE A 17 -7.59 -6.21 9.61
N LEU A 18 -7.61 -6.03 8.29
CA LEU A 18 -6.74 -5.09 7.59
C LEU A 18 -6.86 -3.67 8.13
N PHE A 19 -8.07 -3.22 8.49
CA PHE A 19 -8.27 -1.91 9.11
C PHE A 19 -7.50 -1.76 10.42
N PHE A 20 -7.53 -2.77 11.30
CA PHE A 20 -6.73 -2.74 12.54
C PHE A 20 -5.22 -2.80 12.26
N ILE A 21 -4.80 -3.56 11.24
CA ILE A 21 -3.40 -3.58 10.81
C ILE A 21 -2.96 -2.18 10.34
N TYR A 22 -3.83 -1.46 9.62
CA TYR A 22 -3.58 -0.09 9.19
C TYR A 22 -3.46 0.89 10.37
N LEU A 23 -4.30 0.74 11.40
CA LEU A 23 -4.16 1.52 12.64
C LEU A 23 -2.81 1.24 13.33
N GLY A 24 -2.36 -0.01 13.33
CA GLY A 24 -1.03 -0.38 13.77
C GLY A 24 0.08 0.27 12.94
N ALA A 25 -0.09 0.32 11.61
CA ALA A 25 0.87 0.93 10.70
C ALA A 25 0.98 2.46 10.89
N LEU A 26 -0.10 3.16 11.25
CA LEU A 26 -0.04 4.60 11.58
C LEU A 26 0.84 4.88 12.81
N CYS A 27 0.88 3.94 13.75
CA CYS A 27 1.70 4.03 14.95
C CYS A 27 3.01 3.25 14.83
N PHE A 28 3.42 2.85 13.62
CA PHE A 28 4.54 1.92 13.40
C PHE A 28 5.85 2.35 14.08
N GLN A 29 6.18 3.64 14.03
CA GLN A 29 7.39 4.20 14.66
C GLN A 29 7.40 4.09 16.20
N LYS A 30 6.24 3.87 16.82
CA LYS A 30 6.08 3.74 18.27
C LYS A 30 6.01 2.28 18.73
N LEU A 31 5.97 1.32 17.80
CA LEU A 31 5.92 -0.10 18.14
C LEU A 31 7.32 -0.61 18.49
N SER A 32 7.41 -1.59 19.40
CA SER A 32 8.64 -2.35 19.58
C SER A 32 8.94 -3.16 18.32
N VAL A 33 10.20 -3.53 18.12
CA VAL A 33 10.63 -4.29 16.94
C VAL A 33 9.89 -5.63 16.86
N GLU A 34 9.65 -6.30 17.99
CA GLU A 34 8.90 -7.54 18.06
C GLU A 34 7.46 -7.35 17.57
N LEU A 35 6.78 -6.31 18.07
CA LEU A 35 5.39 -6.04 17.71
C LEU A 35 5.26 -5.60 16.25
N ALA A 36 6.18 -4.78 15.76
CA ALA A 36 6.25 -4.38 14.36
C ALA A 36 6.45 -5.59 13.43
N SER A 37 7.32 -6.53 13.80
CA SER A 37 7.57 -7.76 13.02
C SER A 37 6.33 -8.65 12.92
N ILE A 38 5.60 -8.82 14.03
CA ILE A 38 4.35 -9.58 14.07
C ILE A 38 3.30 -8.90 13.18
N LEU A 39 3.16 -7.58 13.30
CA LEU A 39 2.20 -6.81 12.51
C LEU A 39 2.43 -7.00 11.01
N ILE A 40 3.69 -6.96 10.57
CA ILE A 40 4.07 -7.19 9.17
C ILE A 40 3.73 -8.62 8.74
N CYS A 41 4.09 -9.63 9.54
CA CYS A 41 3.79 -11.03 9.23
C CYS A 41 2.29 -11.29 9.11
N VAL A 42 1.49 -10.77 10.05
CA VAL A 42 0.03 -10.91 10.03
C VAL A 42 -0.55 -10.20 8.82
N GLY A 43 -0.10 -8.97 8.51
CA GLY A 43 -0.53 -8.24 7.31
C GLY A 43 -0.21 -8.98 6.02
N LEU A 44 0.96 -9.61 5.92
CA LEU A 44 1.34 -10.41 4.76
C LEU A 44 0.40 -11.61 4.55
N ILE A 45 -0.01 -12.28 5.63
CA ILE A 45 -0.92 -13.43 5.59
C ILE A 45 -2.35 -12.97 5.28
N ASP A 46 -2.76 -11.79 5.71
CA ASP A 46 -4.12 -11.28 5.50
C ASP A 46 -4.41 -10.92 4.02
N ILE A 47 -3.41 -10.41 3.28
CA ILE A 47 -3.56 -10.07 1.86
C ILE A 47 -4.12 -11.22 0.99
N PRO A 48 -3.54 -12.44 0.99
CA PRO A 48 -4.09 -13.54 0.21
C PRO A 48 -5.47 -13.97 0.71
N ILE A 49 -5.75 -13.89 2.02
CA ILE A 49 -7.08 -14.19 2.57
C ILE A 49 -8.12 -13.25 1.97
N ILE A 50 -7.87 -11.94 1.99
CA ILE A 50 -8.78 -10.95 1.37
C ILE A 50 -8.96 -11.25 -0.12
N LYS A 51 -7.85 -11.47 -0.84
CA LYS A 51 -7.88 -11.68 -2.30
C LYS A 51 -8.70 -12.90 -2.70
N PHE A 52 -8.49 -14.02 -2.02
CA PHE A 52 -9.11 -15.29 -2.36
C PHE A 52 -10.42 -15.57 -1.60
N SER A 53 -10.77 -14.74 -0.62
CA SER A 53 -12.03 -14.84 0.15
C SER A 53 -13.26 -15.06 -0.75
N VAL A 54 -13.34 -14.36 -1.88
CA VAL A 54 -14.44 -14.44 -2.85
C VAL A 54 -14.55 -15.83 -3.48
N ASN A 55 -13.40 -16.46 -3.78
CA ASN A 55 -13.34 -17.75 -4.47
C ASN A 55 -13.48 -18.92 -3.49
N TRP A 56 -12.93 -18.78 -2.28
CA TRP A 56 -12.91 -19.85 -1.29
C TRP A 56 -14.24 -20.01 -0.54
N TRP A 57 -14.93 -18.90 -0.24
CA TRP A 57 -16.11 -18.92 0.63
C TRP A 57 -17.44 -18.67 -0.09
N ASN A 58 -17.50 -18.72 -1.42
CA ASN A 58 -18.71 -18.50 -2.23
C ASN A 58 -19.55 -17.31 -1.73
N THR A 59 -18.90 -16.15 -1.58
CA THR A 59 -19.51 -14.96 -0.98
C THR A 59 -20.63 -14.38 -1.87
N LEU A 60 -21.56 -13.64 -1.26
CA LEU A 60 -22.63 -12.88 -1.95
C LEU A 60 -22.13 -11.84 -2.97
N HIS A 61 -20.82 -11.59 -3.03
CA HIS A 61 -20.24 -10.61 -3.93
C HIS A 61 -20.06 -11.15 -5.33
N GLN A 62 -20.39 -10.30 -6.30
CA GLN A 62 -20.16 -10.57 -7.71
C GLN A 62 -18.69 -10.92 -7.97
N PRO A 63 -18.40 -11.97 -8.77
CA PRO A 63 -17.04 -12.34 -9.13
C PRO A 63 -16.36 -11.23 -9.95
N GLY A 64 -15.02 -11.27 -9.98
CA GLY A 64 -14.22 -10.30 -10.71
C GLY A 64 -14.59 -10.25 -12.20
N SER A 65 -14.83 -9.05 -12.71
CA SER A 65 -15.32 -8.85 -14.09
C SER A 65 -14.21 -8.71 -15.14
N ILE A 66 -12.95 -8.61 -14.70
CA ILE A 66 -11.75 -8.63 -15.54
C ILE A 66 -10.93 -9.86 -15.12
N SER A 67 -10.71 -10.78 -16.04
CA SER A 67 -9.94 -12.00 -15.82
C SER A 67 -8.95 -12.25 -16.96
N ARG A 68 -8.02 -13.19 -16.79
CA ARG A 68 -7.07 -13.57 -17.85
C ARG A 68 -7.75 -14.23 -19.06
N SER A 69 -8.97 -14.74 -18.88
CA SER A 69 -9.76 -15.41 -19.92
C SER A 69 -10.70 -14.47 -20.67
N GLY A 70 -10.79 -13.19 -20.26
CA GLY A 70 -11.67 -12.20 -20.89
C GLY A 70 -12.24 -11.18 -19.90
N THR A 71 -12.84 -10.13 -20.44
CA THR A 71 -13.58 -9.11 -19.70
C THR A 71 -15.08 -9.27 -19.94
N SER A 72 -15.87 -9.29 -18.87
CA SER A 72 -17.33 -9.22 -18.95
C SER A 72 -17.85 -7.78 -18.87
N ILE A 73 -16.97 -6.79 -18.75
CA ILE A 73 -17.30 -5.37 -18.62
C ILE A 73 -17.45 -4.72 -20.01
N HIS A 74 -18.47 -3.87 -20.17
CA HIS A 74 -18.66 -3.05 -21.37
C HIS A 74 -17.51 -2.05 -21.58
N VAL A 75 -17.15 -1.79 -22.84
CA VAL A 75 -16.00 -0.94 -23.21
C VAL A 75 -16.07 0.46 -22.63
N SER A 76 -17.28 1.05 -22.51
CA SER A 76 -17.48 2.38 -21.92
C SER A 76 -17.06 2.49 -20.45
N MET A 77 -17.05 1.38 -19.70
CA MET A 77 -16.56 1.33 -18.32
C MET A 77 -15.10 0.88 -18.26
N LEU A 78 -14.67 0.05 -19.20
CA LEU A 78 -13.29 -0.45 -19.27
C LEU A 78 -12.28 0.68 -19.53
N ILE A 79 -12.60 1.63 -20.42
CA ILE A 79 -11.71 2.74 -20.76
C ILE A 79 -11.37 3.60 -19.52
N PRO A 80 -12.35 4.11 -18.73
CA PRO A 80 -12.06 4.81 -17.49
C PRO A 80 -11.24 3.99 -16.48
N ILE A 81 -11.49 2.68 -16.37
CA ILE A 81 -10.74 1.80 -15.45
C ILE A 81 -9.27 1.72 -15.86
N LEU A 82 -8.99 1.43 -17.13
CA LEU A 82 -7.63 1.32 -17.64
C LEU A 82 -6.91 2.67 -17.62
N SER A 83 -7.61 3.77 -17.92
CA SER A 83 -7.06 5.13 -17.83
C SER A 83 -6.67 5.48 -16.40
N ASN A 84 -7.53 5.22 -15.41
CA ASN A 84 -7.20 5.45 -14.01
C ASN A 84 -6.05 4.57 -13.52
N PHE A 85 -6.02 3.29 -13.95
CA PHE A 85 -4.91 2.40 -13.62
C PHE A 85 -3.58 2.91 -14.17
N ALA A 86 -3.56 3.36 -15.44
CA ALA A 86 -2.37 3.93 -16.05
C ALA A 86 -1.94 5.24 -15.36
N ASN A 87 -2.89 6.12 -15.05
CA ASN A 87 -2.62 7.36 -14.31
C ASN A 87 -2.04 7.06 -12.92
N PHE A 88 -2.62 6.12 -12.19
CA PHE A 88 -2.12 5.71 -10.88
C PHE A 88 -0.67 5.20 -10.96
N LEU A 89 -0.37 4.35 -11.95
CA LEU A 89 1.00 3.85 -12.15
C LEU A 89 1.96 5.00 -12.49
N LEU A 90 1.56 5.91 -13.37
CA LEU A 90 2.35 7.07 -13.74
C LEU A 90 2.63 7.97 -12.53
N PHE A 91 1.60 8.31 -11.75
CA PHE A 91 1.77 9.10 -10.53
C PHE A 91 2.69 8.40 -9.54
N THR A 92 2.53 7.09 -9.34
CA THR A 92 3.42 6.31 -8.47
C THR A 92 4.88 6.40 -8.92
N CYS A 93 5.15 6.25 -10.22
CA CYS A 93 6.50 6.42 -10.77
C CYS A 93 7.04 7.83 -10.58
N ILE A 94 6.22 8.86 -10.81
CA ILE A 94 6.62 10.27 -10.61
C ILE A 94 6.98 10.51 -9.15
N PHE A 95 6.11 10.14 -8.20
CA PHE A 95 6.38 10.32 -6.78
C PHE A 95 7.62 9.54 -6.33
N PHE A 96 7.82 8.32 -6.82
CA PHE A 96 9.01 7.53 -6.54
C PHE A 96 10.30 8.23 -7.02
N VAL A 97 10.31 8.79 -8.23
CA VAL A 97 11.46 9.56 -8.74
C VAL A 97 11.68 10.84 -7.95
N LEU A 98 10.62 11.55 -7.57
CA LEU A 98 10.74 12.77 -6.77
C LEU A 98 11.32 12.48 -5.39
N GLU A 99 10.79 11.49 -4.67
CA GLU A 99 11.26 11.08 -3.35
C GLU A 99 12.73 10.63 -3.38
N THR A 100 13.10 9.78 -4.35
CA THR A 100 14.50 9.35 -4.50
C THR A 100 15.45 10.50 -4.80
N ARG A 101 15.03 11.49 -5.61
CA ARG A 101 15.83 12.69 -5.85
C ARG A 101 15.98 13.57 -4.61
N LEU A 102 14.90 13.76 -3.85
CA LEU A 102 14.95 14.53 -2.60
C LEU A 102 15.88 13.88 -1.58
N LEU A 103 15.82 12.56 -1.45
CA LEU A 103 16.71 11.79 -0.58
C LEU A 103 18.19 11.90 -0.98
N ILE A 104 18.50 11.86 -2.29
CA ILE A 104 19.88 12.01 -2.77
C ILE A 104 20.39 13.43 -2.49
N LEU A 105 19.56 14.44 -2.71
CA LEU A 105 19.95 15.84 -2.48
C LEU A 105 20.22 16.11 -1.00
N SER A 106 19.38 15.61 -0.10
CA SER A 106 19.59 15.78 1.35
C SER A 106 20.85 15.07 1.85
N PHE A 107 21.18 13.92 1.27
CA PHE A 107 22.41 13.19 1.58
C PHE A 107 23.68 13.91 1.09
N LEU A 108 23.63 14.52 -0.10
CA LEU A 108 24.74 15.31 -0.63
C LEU A 108 24.95 16.59 0.19
N GLU A 109 23.85 17.25 0.58
CA GLU A 109 23.89 18.44 1.43
C GLU A 109 24.57 18.15 2.78
N SER A 110 24.17 17.07 3.47
CA SER A 110 24.77 16.70 4.75
C SER A 110 26.28 16.41 4.62
N SER A 111 26.69 15.72 3.56
CA SER A 111 28.11 15.39 3.32
C SER A 111 28.96 16.65 3.09
N LEU A 112 28.43 17.63 2.35
CA LEU A 112 29.11 18.90 2.10
C LEU A 112 29.22 19.75 3.38
N THR A 113 28.19 19.76 4.23
CA THR A 113 28.24 20.47 5.51
C THR A 113 29.32 19.91 6.42
N GLU A 114 29.44 18.58 6.53
CA GLU A 114 30.50 17.93 7.32
C GLU A 114 31.91 18.28 6.80
N GLU A 115 32.12 18.31 5.48
CA GLU A 115 33.42 18.68 4.90
C GLU A 115 33.80 20.15 5.16
N ILE A 116 32.82 21.06 5.15
CA ILE A 116 33.05 22.49 5.42
C ILE A 116 33.43 22.69 6.88
N GLU A 117 32.69 22.11 7.82
CA GLU A 117 32.98 22.18 9.26
C GLU A 117 34.37 21.61 9.59
N ALA A 118 34.73 20.46 9.00
CA ALA A 118 36.06 19.87 9.19
C ALA A 118 37.21 20.76 8.67
N ARG A 119 36.97 21.54 7.61
CA ARG A 119 37.95 22.49 7.06
C ARG A 119 38.06 23.78 7.88
N GLU A 120 37.00 24.20 8.56
CA GLU A 120 37.03 25.35 9.45
C GLU A 120 37.77 25.02 10.75
N VAL A 121 37.52 23.85 11.35
CA VAL A 121 38.21 23.39 12.58
C VAL A 121 39.73 23.23 12.39
N ASN A 122 40.20 22.88 11.20
CA ASN A 122 41.64 22.70 10.92
C ASN A 122 42.38 24.01 10.57
N LYS A 123 41.67 25.15 10.54
CA LYS A 123 42.27 26.48 10.32
C LYS A 123 42.57 27.24 11.61
N ASP A 124 42.02 26.80 12.75
CA ASP A 124 42.28 27.32 14.09
C ASP A 124 43.43 26.55 14.78
#